data_AF-A0AAN7QCI5-F1
#
_entry.id   AF-A0AAN7QCI5-F1
#
_cell.length_a   1.000
_cell.length_b   1.000
_cell.length_c   1.000
_cell.angle_alpha   90.00
_cell.angle_beta   90.00
_cell.angle_gamma   90.00
#
_symmetry.space_group_name_H-M   'P 1'
#
loop_
_entity.id
_entity.type
_entity.pdbx_description
1 polymer ?
#
loop_
_entity_poly.entity_id
_entity_poly.type
_entity_poly.pdbx_seq_one_letter_code
_entity_poly.pdbx_strand_id
1 'polypeptide(L)'
;MAHQNVPAARGVKRSFYYPLDSGNIDDEIAEVVQPLAALGFPVVSYTSKNILGIPLRPTRCLASVRGLFSGNDPELLMNLMAEGVIRQTWTENRICSPHQLYEFSQWIKTKEGREQYTFIQHRAKLDRMRPPDFTVADYALVKLGTQILADLSDARMKTRAAWDPQIEASQREVNRLWHAQEEDTDYQTQAAQKEVNRLLHSQEEDTDYQIKAAQKEVNRLRQAQEEDVARVEREFGPLANYPTMGEIELNKAVIAAYREETLMKITREVPLDEDLLNALRDGYENVVRKRKLLNFLGPEDRRHFVAEYMRKKILMLEKNYADTCAKRIRRTLSVAFPDVVVDIPTGGDAEAAQPDTGGQDNAEQPDAGGDVAGDKGDRQKGKAPVLPGDETVAEFVALVGTNPLHCLCLCLVIDIRPRAARG
;
A
#
# COMPACT_ATOMS: atom_id res chain seq x y z
N MET A 1 18.05 10.07 -60.44
CA MET A 1 17.97 10.17 -61.91
C MET A 1 16.50 10.32 -62.29
N ALA A 2 16.03 11.54 -62.49
CA ALA A 2 14.62 11.83 -62.74
C ALA A 2 14.38 11.98 -64.25
N HIS A 3 13.57 11.09 -64.83
CA HIS A 3 13.17 11.16 -66.23
C HIS A 3 12.14 12.28 -66.42
N GLN A 4 12.54 13.37 -67.07
CA GLN A 4 11.64 14.37 -67.62
C GLN A 4 10.92 13.79 -68.83
N ASN A 5 9.63 13.52 -68.67
CA ASN A 5 8.73 13.16 -69.76
C ASN A 5 8.34 14.45 -70.50
N VAL A 6 8.98 14.70 -71.64
CA VAL A 6 8.60 15.76 -72.58
C VAL A 6 7.45 15.23 -73.45
N PRO A 7 6.23 15.79 -73.39
CA PRO A 7 5.17 15.36 -74.28
C PRO A 7 5.44 15.88 -75.70
N ALA A 8 5.52 14.93 -76.64
CA ALA A 8 5.67 15.18 -78.07
C ALA A 8 4.60 16.16 -78.58
N ALA A 9 5.05 17.23 -79.22
CA ALA A 9 4.20 18.17 -79.95
C ALA A 9 3.43 17.41 -81.03
N ARG A 10 2.13 17.20 -80.83
CA ARG A 10 1.22 16.75 -81.88
C ARG A 10 1.19 17.83 -82.96
N GLY A 11 1.89 17.57 -84.06
CA GLY A 11 1.78 18.34 -85.29
C GLY A 11 0.33 18.33 -85.76
N VAL A 12 -0.37 19.44 -85.55
CA VAL A 12 -1.68 19.69 -86.15
C VAL A 12 -1.44 19.89 -87.64
N LYS A 13 -1.64 18.83 -88.43
CA LYS A 13 -1.79 18.94 -89.88
C LYS A 13 -3.02 19.79 -90.15
N ARG A 14 -2.84 21.09 -90.41
CA ARG A 14 -3.87 21.94 -91.00
C ARG A 14 -4.04 21.53 -92.47
N SER A 15 -4.82 20.48 -92.71
CA SER A 15 -5.46 20.29 -94.00
C SER A 15 -6.72 21.16 -94.01
N PHE A 16 -6.65 22.31 -94.67
CA PHE A 16 -7.83 23.08 -95.06
C PHE A 16 -7.74 23.33 -96.55
N TYR A 17 -7.93 22.26 -97.32
CA TYR A 17 -8.38 22.33 -98.69
C TYR A 17 -9.70 21.55 -98.72
N TYR A 18 -10.81 22.24 -98.56
CA TYR A 18 -12.09 21.77 -99.09
C TYR A 18 -12.13 22.32 -100.51
N PRO A 19 -11.93 21.49 -101.56
CA PRO A 19 -12.43 21.86 -102.87
C PRO A 19 -13.91 22.09 -102.68
N LEU A 20 -14.44 23.17 -103.26
CA LEU A 20 -15.87 23.22 -103.53
C LEU A 20 -16.13 22.06 -104.51
N ASP A 21 -16.49 20.89 -103.99
CA ASP A 21 -17.28 19.96 -104.79
C ASP A 21 -18.45 20.78 -105.31
N SER A 22 -18.73 20.64 -106.60
CA SER A 22 -19.64 21.44 -107.42
C SER A 22 -21.12 21.39 -107.01
N GLY A 23 -21.40 21.18 -105.72
CA GLY A 23 -22.69 21.34 -105.10
C GLY A 23 -23.14 22.79 -105.11
N ASN A 24 -24.43 22.97 -105.29
CA ASN A 24 -25.07 24.27 -105.25
C ASN A 24 -24.78 24.94 -103.90
N ILE A 25 -24.19 26.13 -103.88
CA ILE A 25 -23.87 26.88 -102.65
C ILE A 25 -25.13 27.06 -101.80
N ASP A 26 -26.30 27.16 -102.44
CA ASP A 26 -27.59 27.23 -101.75
C ASP A 26 -27.90 25.97 -100.92
N ASP A 27 -27.47 24.78 -101.35
CA ASP A 27 -27.67 23.53 -100.59
C ASP A 27 -26.79 23.50 -99.34
N GLU A 28 -25.53 23.94 -99.46
CA GLU A 28 -24.61 24.02 -98.31
C GLU A 28 -25.06 25.09 -97.30
N ILE A 29 -25.60 26.22 -97.79
CA ILE A 29 -26.20 27.23 -96.93
C ILE A 29 -27.37 26.62 -96.18
N ALA A 30 -28.32 25.97 -96.89
CA ALA A 30 -29.50 25.35 -96.30
C ALA A 30 -29.14 24.35 -95.19
N GLU A 31 -28.13 23.49 -95.41
CA GLU A 31 -27.65 22.55 -94.41
C GLU A 31 -27.12 23.24 -93.14
N VAL A 32 -26.27 24.26 -93.31
CA VAL A 32 -25.62 24.96 -92.17
C VAL A 32 -26.63 25.77 -91.36
N VAL A 33 -27.65 26.36 -92.00
CA VAL A 33 -28.67 27.16 -91.30
C VAL A 33 -29.89 26.35 -90.88
N GLN A 34 -30.00 25.07 -91.25
CA GLN A 34 -31.13 24.21 -90.87
C GLN A 34 -31.41 24.20 -89.35
N PRO A 35 -30.41 24.18 -88.45
CA PRO A 35 -30.66 24.27 -87.00
C PRO A 35 -31.38 25.56 -86.58
N LEU A 36 -31.23 26.65 -87.34
CA LEU A 36 -31.94 27.91 -87.10
C LEU A 36 -33.43 27.80 -87.42
N ALA A 37 -33.82 26.97 -88.40
CA ALA A 37 -35.23 26.72 -88.72
C ALA A 37 -35.97 26.12 -87.52
N ALA A 38 -35.33 25.16 -86.83
CA ALA A 38 -35.88 24.53 -85.62
C ALA A 38 -36.10 25.52 -84.46
N LEU A 39 -35.38 26.64 -84.49
CA LEU A 39 -35.47 27.73 -83.49
C LEU A 39 -36.39 28.86 -83.94
N GLY A 40 -37.02 28.73 -85.11
CA GLY A 40 -38.01 29.68 -85.65
C GLY A 40 -37.42 30.87 -86.40
N PHE A 41 -36.17 30.78 -86.89
CA PHE A 41 -35.59 31.82 -87.75
C PHE A 41 -36.08 31.69 -89.19
N PRO A 42 -36.25 32.80 -89.92
CA PRO A 42 -36.63 32.79 -91.33
C PRO A 42 -35.43 32.35 -92.19
N VAL A 43 -35.22 31.04 -92.31
CA VAL A 43 -34.14 30.47 -93.14
C VAL A 43 -34.20 30.94 -94.61
N VAL A 44 -35.38 31.34 -95.08
CA VAL A 44 -35.61 31.92 -96.42
C VAL A 44 -34.78 33.19 -96.69
N SER A 45 -34.36 33.94 -95.66
CA SER A 45 -33.50 35.13 -95.85
C SER A 45 -32.02 34.79 -96.09
N TYR A 46 -31.61 33.54 -95.89
CA TYR A 46 -30.23 33.07 -96.08
C TYR A 46 -30.06 32.51 -97.49
N THR A 47 -29.99 33.41 -98.48
CA THR A 47 -29.75 33.06 -99.89
C THR A 47 -28.29 33.30 -100.28
N SER A 48 -27.79 32.62 -101.32
CA SER A 48 -26.45 32.90 -101.88
C SER A 48 -26.24 34.38 -102.17
N LYS A 49 -27.27 35.08 -102.68
CA LYS A 49 -27.20 36.53 -102.98
C LYS A 49 -26.89 37.37 -101.74
N ASN A 50 -27.51 37.07 -100.61
CA ASN A 50 -27.32 37.82 -99.36
C ASN A 50 -25.98 37.50 -98.67
N ILE A 51 -25.46 36.28 -98.85
CA ILE A 51 -24.16 35.87 -98.32
C ILE A 51 -23.01 36.41 -99.18
N LEU A 52 -23.18 36.47 -100.51
CA LEU A 52 -22.21 37.08 -101.43
C LEU A 52 -22.10 38.61 -101.28
N GLY A 53 -23.10 39.25 -100.66
CA GLY A 53 -23.05 40.66 -100.29
C GLY A 53 -22.10 40.96 -99.11
N ILE A 54 -21.59 39.94 -98.43
CA ILE A 54 -20.58 40.08 -97.37
C ILE A 54 -19.20 40.10 -98.06
N PRO A 55 -18.26 40.99 -97.68
CA PRO A 55 -16.92 41.05 -98.27
C PRO A 55 -16.01 39.88 -97.81
N LEU A 56 -16.50 38.64 -97.88
CA LEU A 56 -15.86 37.42 -97.41
C LEU A 56 -16.21 36.24 -98.33
N ARG A 57 -15.31 35.25 -98.41
CA ARG A 57 -15.58 34.01 -99.14
C ARG A 57 -16.71 33.22 -98.45
N PRO A 58 -17.78 32.80 -99.17
CA PRO A 58 -18.92 32.06 -98.61
C PRO A 58 -18.51 30.85 -97.76
N THR A 59 -17.50 30.09 -98.20
CA THR A 59 -16.99 28.91 -97.48
C THR A 59 -16.42 29.23 -96.09
N ARG A 60 -15.75 30.37 -95.92
CA ARG A 60 -15.20 30.81 -94.62
C ARG A 60 -16.30 31.31 -93.69
N CYS A 61 -17.36 31.89 -94.27
CA CYS A 61 -18.56 32.28 -93.55
C CYS A 61 -19.27 31.04 -93.00
N LEU A 62 -19.59 30.09 -93.88
CA LEU A 62 -20.29 28.84 -93.53
C LEU A 62 -19.49 27.99 -92.54
N ALA A 63 -18.18 27.85 -92.69
CA ALA A 63 -17.35 27.11 -91.73
C ALA A 63 -17.34 27.74 -90.33
N SER A 64 -17.48 29.07 -90.23
CA SER A 64 -17.53 29.76 -88.94
C SER A 64 -18.86 29.58 -88.23
N VAL A 65 -19.94 29.60 -89.02
CA VAL A 65 -21.31 29.39 -88.54
C VAL A 65 -21.55 27.92 -88.17
N ARG A 66 -21.07 26.96 -88.97
CA ARG A 66 -21.18 25.51 -88.71
C ARG A 66 -20.60 25.11 -87.35
N GLY A 67 -19.51 25.75 -86.93
CA GLY A 67 -18.91 25.51 -85.61
C GLY A 67 -19.84 25.83 -84.43
N LEU A 68 -20.73 26.82 -84.58
CA LEU A 68 -21.68 27.22 -83.55
C LEU A 68 -22.76 26.16 -83.29
N PHE A 69 -23.14 25.41 -84.33
CA PHE A 69 -24.27 24.46 -84.26
C PHE A 69 -23.84 23.01 -83.98
N SER A 70 -22.56 22.75 -83.79
CA SER A 70 -22.01 21.40 -83.59
C SER A 70 -22.55 20.65 -82.36
N GLY A 71 -23.22 21.34 -81.41
CA GLY A 71 -23.71 20.78 -80.16
C GLY A 71 -25.17 20.29 -80.14
N ASN A 72 -25.97 20.51 -81.19
CA ASN A 72 -27.40 20.14 -81.29
C ASN A 72 -28.29 20.46 -80.06
N ASP A 73 -27.87 21.36 -79.19
CA ASP A 73 -28.58 21.71 -77.97
C ASP A 73 -29.43 22.97 -78.22
N PRO A 74 -30.74 22.85 -78.48
CA PRO A 74 -31.58 23.96 -78.91
C PRO A 74 -31.69 25.05 -77.83
N GLU A 75 -31.63 24.67 -76.56
CA GLU A 75 -31.72 25.59 -75.43
C GLU A 75 -30.43 26.39 -75.26
N LEU A 76 -29.27 25.72 -75.38
CA LEU A 76 -27.98 26.39 -75.42
C LEU A 76 -27.90 27.40 -76.57
N LEU A 77 -28.36 27.00 -77.76
CA LEU A 77 -28.39 27.85 -78.94
C LEU A 77 -29.31 29.06 -78.74
N MET A 78 -30.50 28.89 -78.17
CA MET A 78 -31.42 29.99 -77.85
C MET A 78 -30.82 30.98 -76.84
N ASN A 79 -30.11 30.49 -75.81
CA ASN A 79 -29.45 31.36 -74.84
C ASN A 79 -28.25 32.12 -75.45
N LEU A 80 -27.48 31.47 -76.32
CA LEU A 80 -26.42 32.12 -77.10
C LEU A 80 -26.99 33.20 -78.02
N MET A 81 -28.14 32.93 -78.62
CA MET A 81 -28.83 33.87 -79.49
C MET A 81 -29.30 35.13 -78.75
N ALA A 82 -29.85 34.96 -77.55
CA ALA A 82 -30.22 36.09 -76.69
C ALA A 82 -29.01 36.98 -76.36
N GLU A 83 -27.83 36.40 -76.15
CA GLU A 83 -26.58 37.15 -75.93
C GLU A 83 -26.17 37.97 -77.16
N GLY A 84 -26.38 37.43 -78.37
CA GLY A 84 -26.14 38.15 -79.63
C GLY A 84 -26.99 39.42 -79.76
N VAL A 85 -28.26 39.35 -79.32
CA VAL A 85 -29.18 40.49 -79.27
C VAL A 85 -28.76 41.53 -78.22
N ILE A 86 -28.39 41.10 -77.01
CA ILE A 86 -27.92 42.01 -75.93
C ILE A 86 -26.70 42.81 -76.38
N ARG A 87 -25.80 42.17 -77.13
CA ARG A 87 -24.57 42.80 -77.66
C ARG A 87 -24.82 43.66 -78.90
N GLN A 88 -26.08 43.83 -79.31
CA GLN A 88 -26.48 44.58 -80.51
C GLN A 88 -25.82 44.09 -81.79
N THR A 89 -25.26 42.88 -81.78
CA THR A 89 -24.79 42.24 -83.02
C THR A 89 -25.99 41.88 -83.87
N TRP A 90 -27.15 41.61 -83.25
CA TRP A 90 -28.44 41.36 -83.88
C TRP A 90 -29.49 42.39 -83.45
N THR A 91 -30.50 42.59 -84.28
CA THR A 91 -31.50 43.67 -84.11
C THR A 91 -32.76 43.20 -83.39
N GLU A 92 -33.23 41.98 -83.69
CA GLU A 92 -34.46 41.43 -83.12
C GLU A 92 -34.30 39.95 -82.77
N ASN A 93 -35.12 39.47 -81.82
CA ASN A 93 -35.17 38.06 -81.48
C ASN A 93 -35.63 37.25 -82.69
N ARG A 94 -34.84 36.24 -83.08
CA ARG A 94 -35.12 35.31 -84.19
C ARG A 94 -35.02 35.92 -85.60
N ILE A 95 -34.48 37.13 -85.74
CA ILE A 95 -34.19 37.74 -87.04
C ILE A 95 -32.73 38.19 -87.05
N CYS A 96 -31.93 37.57 -87.92
CA CYS A 96 -30.51 37.85 -88.04
C CYS A 96 -30.12 37.79 -89.52
N SER A 97 -29.44 38.82 -90.02
CA SER A 97 -28.88 38.76 -91.37
C SER A 97 -27.67 37.82 -91.40
N PRO A 98 -27.32 37.24 -92.57
CA PRO A 98 -26.14 36.38 -92.68
C PRO A 98 -24.84 37.06 -92.23
N HIS A 99 -24.73 38.38 -92.42
CA HIS A 99 -23.58 39.18 -91.97
C HIS A 99 -23.49 39.22 -90.44
N GLN A 100 -24.59 39.54 -89.77
CA GLN A 100 -24.68 39.59 -88.31
C GLN A 100 -24.43 38.22 -87.66
N LEU A 101 -24.88 37.13 -88.28
CA LEU A 101 -24.62 35.76 -87.80
C LEU A 101 -23.12 35.43 -87.91
N TYR A 102 -22.49 35.86 -89.00
CA TYR A 102 -21.05 35.69 -89.18
C TYR A 102 -20.25 36.47 -88.14
N GLU A 103 -20.56 37.74 -87.92
CA GLU A 103 -19.87 38.57 -86.91
C GLU A 103 -19.98 37.95 -85.52
N PHE A 104 -21.18 37.49 -85.15
CA PHE A 104 -21.41 36.77 -83.90
C PHE A 104 -20.56 35.48 -83.82
N SER A 105 -20.44 34.71 -84.92
CA SER A 105 -19.59 33.53 -84.98
C SER A 105 -18.09 33.83 -84.83
N GLN A 106 -17.63 34.99 -85.29
CA GLN A 106 -16.25 35.43 -85.05
C GLN A 106 -16.06 35.87 -83.60
N TRP A 107 -17.04 36.57 -83.03
CA TRP A 107 -17.00 36.97 -81.64
C TRP A 107 -16.92 35.76 -80.70
N ILE A 108 -17.71 34.70 -80.91
CA ILE A 108 -17.63 33.47 -80.12
C ILE A 108 -16.22 32.86 -80.12
N LYS A 109 -15.43 33.05 -81.18
CA LYS A 109 -14.04 32.55 -81.26
C LYS A 109 -13.02 33.41 -80.49
N THR A 110 -13.38 34.63 -80.12
CA THR A 110 -12.53 35.49 -79.27
C THR A 110 -12.38 34.89 -77.86
N LYS A 111 -11.50 35.46 -77.03
CA LYS A 111 -11.38 35.03 -75.62
C LYS A 111 -12.69 35.27 -74.87
N GLU A 112 -13.23 36.48 -74.99
CA GLU A 112 -14.47 36.90 -74.35
C GLU A 112 -15.67 36.05 -74.80
N GLY A 113 -15.83 35.82 -76.10
CA GLY A 113 -16.91 34.99 -76.62
C GLY A 113 -16.81 33.52 -76.18
N ARG A 114 -15.60 32.97 -76.05
CA ARG A 114 -15.40 31.62 -75.51
C ARG A 114 -15.75 31.54 -74.02
N GLU A 115 -15.41 32.55 -73.24
CA GLU A 115 -15.78 32.65 -71.83
C GLU A 115 -17.30 32.70 -71.67
N GLN A 116 -17.99 33.51 -72.48
CA GLN A 116 -19.45 33.62 -72.45
C GLN A 116 -20.13 32.33 -72.93
N TYR A 117 -19.61 31.71 -74.01
CA TYR A 117 -20.11 30.42 -74.47
C TYR A 117 -19.97 29.34 -73.38
N THR A 118 -18.81 29.28 -72.72
CA THR A 118 -18.57 28.34 -71.61
C THR A 118 -19.50 28.61 -70.44
N PHE A 119 -19.76 29.88 -70.11
CA PHE A 119 -20.69 30.29 -69.07
C PHE A 119 -22.12 29.80 -69.36
N ILE A 120 -22.62 30.02 -70.58
CA ILE A 120 -23.96 29.59 -70.98
C ILE A 120 -24.06 28.06 -70.99
N GLN A 121 -23.05 27.36 -71.51
CA GLN A 121 -22.98 25.90 -71.44
C GLN A 121 -23.03 25.38 -69.99
N HIS A 122 -22.24 25.99 -69.10
CA HIS A 122 -22.23 25.59 -67.70
C HIS A 122 -23.57 25.86 -67.02
N ARG A 123 -24.21 26.99 -67.31
CA ARG A 123 -25.54 27.35 -66.80
C ARG A 123 -26.60 26.35 -67.27
N ALA A 124 -26.63 25.99 -68.56
CA ALA A 124 -27.56 25.00 -69.11
C ALA A 124 -27.33 23.62 -68.47
N LYS A 125 -26.06 23.23 -68.26
CA LYS A 125 -25.72 21.99 -67.56
C LYS A 125 -26.26 21.97 -66.13
N LEU A 126 -26.10 23.08 -65.39
CA LEU A 126 -26.64 23.20 -64.03
C LEU A 126 -28.17 23.15 -64.01
N ASP A 127 -28.82 23.79 -64.97
CA ASP A 127 -30.29 23.78 -65.08
C ASP A 127 -30.84 22.36 -65.34
N ARG A 128 -30.12 21.53 -66.10
CA ARG A 128 -30.46 20.10 -66.28
C ARG A 128 -30.30 19.24 -65.02
N MET A 129 -29.36 19.62 -64.15
CA MET A 129 -29.01 18.82 -62.98
C MET A 129 -29.70 19.29 -61.70
N ARG A 130 -30.34 20.46 -61.72
CA ARG A 130 -31.01 21.00 -60.54
C ARG A 130 -32.33 20.28 -60.25
N PRO A 131 -32.70 20.11 -58.98
CA PRO A 131 -34.07 19.74 -58.62
C PRO A 131 -35.06 20.85 -59.02
N PRO A 132 -36.33 20.50 -59.30
CA PRO A 132 -37.33 21.46 -59.78
C PRO A 132 -37.58 22.64 -58.83
N ASP A 133 -37.38 22.45 -57.53
CA ASP A 133 -37.64 23.46 -56.49
C ASP A 133 -36.50 24.47 -56.27
N PHE A 134 -35.36 24.30 -56.95
CA PHE A 134 -34.17 25.14 -56.74
C PHE A 134 -34.00 26.09 -57.92
N THR A 135 -33.51 27.31 -57.70
CA THR A 135 -33.02 28.12 -58.82
C THR A 135 -31.64 27.61 -59.28
N VAL A 136 -31.22 27.97 -60.50
CA VAL A 136 -29.87 27.63 -61.00
C VAL A 136 -28.77 28.21 -60.11
N ALA A 137 -29.01 29.40 -59.53
CA ALA A 137 -28.10 30.02 -58.58
C ALA A 137 -27.99 29.23 -57.28
N ASP A 138 -29.12 28.79 -56.72
CA ASP A 138 -29.13 27.96 -55.51
C ASP A 138 -28.40 26.64 -55.73
N TYR A 139 -28.63 25.98 -56.87
CA TYR A 139 -27.96 24.73 -57.19
C TYR A 139 -26.45 24.90 -57.41
N ALA A 140 -26.01 26.00 -58.03
CA ALA A 140 -24.60 26.35 -58.16
C ALA A 140 -23.94 26.58 -56.78
N LEU A 141 -24.62 27.29 -55.87
CA LEU A 141 -24.16 27.50 -54.50
C LEU A 141 -24.06 26.18 -53.73
N VAL A 142 -25.02 25.28 -53.90
CA VAL A 142 -24.97 23.94 -53.31
C VAL A 142 -23.75 23.16 -53.82
N LYS A 143 -23.49 23.18 -55.14
CA LYS A 143 -22.31 22.51 -55.71
C LYS A 143 -21.00 23.09 -55.18
N LEU A 144 -20.90 24.42 -55.11
CA LEU A 144 -19.73 25.08 -54.54
C LEU A 144 -19.56 24.73 -53.05
N GLY A 145 -20.64 24.75 -52.27
CA GLY A 145 -20.64 24.34 -50.87
C GLY A 145 -20.17 22.89 -50.68
N THR A 146 -20.63 21.97 -51.52
CA THR A 146 -20.17 20.57 -51.47
C THR A 146 -18.69 20.42 -51.79
N GLN A 147 -18.16 21.21 -52.74
CA GLN A 147 -16.74 21.21 -53.05
C GLN A 147 -15.91 21.76 -51.88
N ILE A 148 -16.34 22.89 -51.28
CA ILE A 148 -15.66 23.47 -50.11
C ILE A 148 -15.64 22.48 -48.95
N LEU A 149 -16.73 21.74 -48.72
CA LEU A 149 -16.78 20.72 -47.67
C LEU A 149 -15.84 19.55 -47.96
N ALA A 150 -15.71 19.12 -49.22
CA ALA A 150 -14.74 18.11 -49.62
C ALA A 150 -13.31 18.60 -49.38
N ASP A 151 -12.99 19.81 -49.83
CA ASP A 151 -11.67 20.43 -49.65
C ASP A 151 -11.33 20.61 -48.14
N LEU A 152 -12.31 20.99 -47.32
CA LEU A 152 -12.17 21.09 -45.86
C LEU A 152 -11.87 19.71 -45.23
N SER A 153 -12.58 18.67 -45.67
CA SER A 153 -12.36 17.30 -45.21
C SER A 153 -10.94 16.82 -45.54
N ASP A 154 -10.51 17.04 -46.79
CA ASP A 154 -9.15 16.69 -47.24
C ASP A 154 -8.08 17.48 -46.49
N ALA A 155 -8.30 18.77 -46.26
CA ALA A 155 -7.40 19.60 -45.47
C ALA A 155 -7.29 19.07 -44.03
N ARG A 156 -8.42 18.74 -43.38
CA ARG A 156 -8.44 18.14 -42.03
C ARG A 156 -7.69 16.82 -41.98
N MET A 157 -7.88 15.96 -42.98
CA MET A 157 -7.20 14.66 -43.05
C MET A 157 -5.68 14.85 -43.18
N LYS A 158 -5.24 15.77 -44.06
CA LYS A 158 -3.81 16.10 -44.23
C LYS A 158 -3.21 16.70 -42.96
N THR A 159 -3.93 17.59 -42.28
CA THR A 159 -3.48 18.16 -41.01
C THR A 159 -3.35 17.07 -39.94
N ARG A 160 -4.34 16.20 -39.77
CA ARG A 160 -4.24 15.07 -38.82
C ARG A 160 -3.05 14.16 -39.14
N ALA A 161 -2.92 13.73 -40.40
CA ALA A 161 -1.80 12.90 -40.83
C ALA A 161 -0.42 13.54 -40.60
N ALA A 162 -0.32 14.87 -40.58
CA ALA A 162 0.92 15.57 -40.25
C ALA A 162 1.22 15.59 -38.73
N TRP A 163 0.19 15.70 -37.88
CA TRP A 163 0.35 15.80 -36.43
C TRP A 163 0.35 14.45 -35.71
N ASP A 164 -0.36 13.45 -36.23
CA ASP A 164 -0.49 12.12 -35.60
C ASP A 164 0.88 11.47 -35.32
N PRO A 165 1.88 11.49 -36.22
CA PRO A 165 3.21 10.95 -35.92
C PRO A 165 3.92 11.67 -34.78
N GLN A 166 3.71 12.98 -34.63
CA GLN A 166 4.30 13.77 -33.55
C GLN A 166 3.60 13.47 -32.22
N ILE A 167 2.27 13.34 -32.22
CA ILE A 167 1.50 12.92 -31.05
C ILE A 167 1.96 11.52 -30.59
N GLU A 168 2.08 10.57 -31.51
CA GLU A 168 2.59 9.22 -31.19
C GLU A 168 4.03 9.26 -30.67
N ALA A 169 4.90 10.08 -31.26
CA ALA A 169 6.28 10.22 -30.78
C ALA A 169 6.32 10.79 -29.35
N SER A 170 5.53 11.83 -29.07
CA SER A 170 5.40 12.40 -27.73
C SER A 170 4.81 11.40 -26.73
N GLN A 171 3.81 10.61 -27.12
CA GLN A 171 3.24 9.56 -26.27
C GLN A 171 4.25 8.45 -25.95
N ARG A 172 5.04 8.02 -26.95
CA ARG A 172 6.13 7.06 -26.74
C ARG A 172 7.16 7.60 -25.75
N GLU A 173 7.49 8.88 -25.84
CA GLU A 173 8.44 9.51 -24.93
C GLU A 173 7.90 9.61 -23.50
N VAL A 174 6.64 10.04 -23.33
CA VAL A 174 5.98 10.05 -22.02
C VAL A 174 5.98 8.65 -21.40
N ASN A 175 5.64 7.62 -22.18
CA ASN A 175 5.64 6.23 -21.68
C ASN A 175 7.05 5.74 -21.31
N ARG A 176 8.08 6.12 -22.06
CA ARG A 176 9.48 5.80 -21.72
C ARG A 176 9.89 6.43 -20.40
N LEU A 177 9.59 7.71 -20.21
CA LEU A 177 9.91 8.42 -18.98
C LEU A 177 9.14 7.84 -17.78
N TRP A 178 7.87 7.50 -17.98
CA TRP A 178 7.06 6.83 -16.95
C TRP A 178 7.69 5.50 -16.52
N HIS A 179 8.03 4.62 -17.46
CA HIS A 179 8.65 3.33 -17.14
C HIS A 179 10.04 3.48 -16.53
N ALA A 180 10.86 4.42 -17.00
CA ALA A 180 12.16 4.70 -16.39
C ALA A 180 12.00 5.16 -14.92
N GLN A 181 11.00 6.01 -14.66
CA GLN A 181 10.68 6.43 -13.29
C GLN A 181 10.19 5.27 -12.42
N GLU A 182 9.35 4.39 -12.99
CA GLU A 182 8.86 3.18 -12.32
C GLU A 182 10.03 2.25 -11.94
N GLU A 183 10.95 1.98 -12.86
CA GLU A 183 12.17 1.20 -12.61
C GLU A 183 13.05 1.82 -11.52
N ASP A 184 13.24 3.15 -11.52
CA ASP A 184 13.98 3.86 -10.48
C ASP A 184 13.31 3.73 -9.10
N THR A 185 11.98 3.83 -9.04
CA THR A 185 11.23 3.65 -7.79
C THR A 185 11.28 2.22 -7.28
N ASP A 186 11.23 1.22 -8.16
CA ASP A 186 11.38 -0.19 -7.81
C ASP A 186 12.79 -0.49 -7.28
N TYR A 187 13.81 0.10 -7.90
CA TYR A 187 15.18 -0.02 -7.42
C TYR A 187 15.35 0.60 -6.02
N GLN A 188 14.80 1.80 -5.81
CA GLN A 188 14.86 2.49 -4.50
C GLN A 188 14.12 1.73 -3.41
N THR A 189 12.92 1.21 -3.70
CA THR A 189 12.14 0.42 -2.73
C THR A 189 12.84 -0.90 -2.40
N GLN A 190 13.42 -1.58 -3.38
CA GLN A 190 14.19 -2.80 -3.13
C GLN A 190 15.46 -2.53 -2.30
N ALA A 191 16.15 -1.41 -2.55
CA ALA A 191 17.30 -1.00 -1.75
C ALA A 191 16.91 -0.68 -0.29
N ALA A 192 15.82 0.08 -0.09
CA ALA A 192 15.30 0.39 1.23
C ALA A 192 14.88 -0.89 1.98
N GLN A 193 14.22 -1.83 1.31
CA GLN A 193 13.81 -3.09 1.92
C GLN A 193 15.02 -3.94 2.35
N LYS A 194 16.09 -3.98 1.54
CA LYS A 194 17.33 -4.67 1.91
C LYS A 194 17.96 -4.07 3.17
N GLU A 195 17.95 -2.75 3.30
CA GLU A 195 18.50 -2.08 4.48
C GLU A 195 17.65 -2.34 5.73
N VAL A 196 16.33 -2.29 5.62
CA VAL A 196 15.42 -2.66 6.72
C VAL A 196 15.67 -4.10 7.18
N ASN A 197 15.79 -5.05 6.24
CA ASN A 197 16.07 -6.44 6.59
C ASN A 197 17.44 -6.61 7.27
N ARG A 198 18.46 -5.85 6.84
CA ARG A 198 19.78 -5.85 7.46
C ARG A 198 19.72 -5.34 8.90
N LEU A 199 19.01 -4.23 9.15
CA LEU A 199 18.84 -3.67 10.48
C LEU A 199 18.06 -4.61 11.39
N LEU A 200 17.00 -5.24 10.87
CA LEU A 200 16.20 -6.21 11.62
C LEU A 200 17.05 -7.42 12.02
N HIS A 201 17.87 -7.95 11.11
CA HIS A 201 18.77 -9.06 11.43
C HIS A 201 19.82 -8.68 12.49
N SER A 202 20.40 -7.48 12.40
CA SER A 202 21.31 -6.98 13.44
C SER A 202 20.62 -6.85 14.80
N GLN A 203 19.37 -6.39 14.83
CA GLN A 203 18.60 -6.29 16.06
C GLN A 203 18.27 -7.67 16.64
N GLU A 204 17.92 -8.64 15.79
CA GLU A 204 17.70 -10.03 16.19
C GLU A 204 18.97 -10.61 16.84
N GLU A 205 20.14 -10.42 16.24
CA GLU A 205 21.43 -10.86 16.79
C GLU A 205 21.72 -10.23 18.18
N ASP A 206 21.46 -8.93 18.33
CA ASP A 206 21.60 -8.22 19.61
C ASP A 206 20.64 -8.76 20.67
N THR A 207 19.38 -9.00 20.31
CA THR A 207 18.39 -9.58 21.24
C THR A 207 18.74 -11.01 21.63
N ASP A 208 19.21 -11.83 20.69
CA ASP A 208 19.68 -13.19 20.97
C ASP A 208 20.89 -13.20 21.92
N TYR A 209 21.79 -12.23 21.76
CA TYR A 209 22.91 -12.05 22.68
C TYR A 209 22.42 -11.69 24.09
N GLN A 210 21.46 -10.76 24.20
CA GLN A 210 20.85 -10.39 25.49
C GLN A 210 20.13 -11.57 26.14
N ILE A 211 19.36 -12.35 25.37
CA ILE A 211 18.67 -13.55 25.86
C ILE A 211 19.69 -14.56 26.38
N LYS A 212 20.76 -14.84 25.62
CA LYS A 212 21.82 -15.78 26.05
C LYS A 212 22.52 -15.30 27.33
N ALA A 213 22.79 -13.99 27.45
CA ALA A 213 23.38 -13.42 28.65
C ALA A 213 22.46 -13.55 29.87
N ALA A 214 21.17 -13.24 29.71
CA ALA A 214 20.17 -13.41 30.76
C ALA A 214 19.99 -14.89 31.16
N GLN A 215 19.97 -15.81 30.18
CA GLN A 215 19.90 -17.25 30.44
C GLN A 215 21.09 -17.74 31.28
N LYS A 216 22.30 -17.25 30.96
CA LYS A 216 23.51 -17.55 31.71
C LYS A 216 23.41 -17.05 33.15
N GLU A 217 22.87 -15.85 33.36
CA GLU A 217 22.67 -15.29 34.69
C GLU A 217 21.62 -16.08 35.50
N VAL A 218 20.50 -16.47 34.88
CA VAL A 218 19.50 -17.34 35.53
C VAL A 218 20.12 -18.66 35.94
N ASN A 219 20.95 -19.27 35.09
CA ASN A 219 21.64 -20.51 35.43
C ASN A 219 22.64 -20.33 36.59
N ARG A 220 23.38 -19.20 36.62
CA ARG A 220 24.26 -18.85 37.73
C ARG A 220 23.49 -18.72 39.04
N LEU A 221 22.34 -18.03 39.02
CA LEU A 221 21.48 -17.87 40.19
C LEU A 221 20.87 -19.20 40.66
N ARG A 222 20.46 -20.07 39.73
CA ARG A 222 19.98 -21.42 40.07
C ARG A 222 21.06 -22.27 40.72
N GLN A 223 22.28 -22.22 40.20
CA GLN A 223 23.42 -22.93 40.80
C GLN A 223 23.71 -22.39 42.20
N ALA A 224 23.73 -21.06 42.37
CA ALA A 224 23.91 -20.45 43.69
C ALA A 224 22.78 -20.86 44.67
N GLN A 225 21.53 -20.92 44.20
CA GLN A 225 20.40 -21.40 44.98
C GLN A 225 20.58 -22.87 45.40
N GLU A 226 21.01 -23.73 44.48
CA GLU A 226 21.24 -25.15 44.76
C GLU A 226 22.39 -25.36 45.75
N GLU A 227 23.47 -24.58 45.62
CA GLU A 227 24.57 -24.55 46.59
C GLU A 227 24.10 -24.09 47.97
N ASP A 228 23.22 -23.09 48.02
CA ASP A 228 22.59 -22.59 49.24
C ASP A 228 21.66 -23.63 49.89
N VAL A 229 20.81 -24.30 49.11
CA VAL A 229 19.97 -25.40 49.60
C VAL A 229 20.85 -26.54 50.11
N ALA A 230 21.89 -26.95 49.36
CA ALA A 230 22.82 -27.99 49.79
C ALA A 230 23.62 -27.58 51.04
N ARG A 231 23.88 -26.28 51.26
CA ARG A 231 24.47 -25.77 52.50
C ARG A 231 23.49 -25.95 53.66
N VAL A 232 22.23 -25.56 53.50
CA VAL A 232 21.17 -25.74 54.51
C VAL A 232 20.96 -27.23 54.79
N GLU A 233 20.84 -28.07 53.78
CA GLU A 233 20.70 -29.52 53.97
C GLU A 233 21.88 -30.13 54.72
N ARG A 234 23.12 -29.68 54.48
CA ARG A 234 24.27 -30.10 55.29
C ARG A 234 24.19 -29.61 56.74
N GLU A 235 23.74 -28.38 56.95
CA GLU A 235 23.60 -27.79 58.29
C GLU A 235 22.49 -28.45 59.12
N PHE A 236 21.43 -28.96 58.48
CA PHE A 236 20.26 -29.57 59.12
C PHE A 236 20.14 -31.10 58.90
N GLY A 237 21.15 -31.74 58.29
CA GLY A 237 21.06 -33.02 57.57
C GLY A 237 20.29 -34.18 58.21
N PRO A 238 20.57 -34.59 59.46
CA PRO A 238 19.83 -35.68 60.09
C PRO A 238 18.34 -35.36 60.30
N LEU A 239 17.98 -34.08 60.43
CA LEU A 239 16.59 -33.62 60.57
C LEU A 239 15.96 -33.23 59.23
N ALA A 240 16.74 -32.77 58.24
CA ALA A 240 16.27 -32.45 56.90
C ALA A 240 15.62 -33.66 56.21
N ASN A 241 16.10 -34.87 56.54
CA ASN A 241 15.57 -36.14 56.05
C ASN A 241 14.39 -36.68 56.89
N TYR A 242 13.77 -35.89 57.77
CA TYR A 242 12.60 -36.33 58.52
C TYR A 242 11.41 -36.54 57.57
N PRO A 243 10.94 -37.79 57.36
CA PRO A 243 9.87 -38.04 56.41
C PRO A 243 8.55 -37.50 56.97
N THR A 244 8.01 -36.48 56.29
CA THR A 244 6.67 -35.97 56.59
C THR A 244 5.67 -37.11 56.55
N MET A 245 4.85 -37.20 57.59
CA MET A 245 3.79 -38.21 57.64
C MET A 245 2.71 -37.86 56.62
N GLY A 246 2.51 -38.74 55.64
CA GLY A 246 1.39 -38.61 54.71
C GLY A 246 0.06 -38.73 55.42
N GLU A 247 -0.99 -38.14 54.87
CA GLU A 247 -2.32 -38.07 55.50
C GLU A 247 -2.90 -39.45 55.83
N ILE A 248 -2.69 -40.43 54.95
CA ILE A 248 -3.14 -41.82 55.16
C ILE A 248 -2.39 -42.48 56.33
N GLU A 249 -1.08 -42.27 56.42
CA GLU A 249 -0.26 -42.80 57.51
C GLU A 249 -0.65 -42.17 58.85
N LEU A 250 -0.91 -40.85 58.82
CA LEU A 250 -1.36 -40.10 59.99
C LEU A 250 -2.70 -40.64 60.50
N ASN A 251 -3.68 -40.81 59.62
CA ASN A 251 -5.00 -41.33 60.00
C ASN A 251 -4.91 -42.73 60.61
N LYS A 252 -4.10 -43.63 60.01
CA LYS A 252 -3.86 -44.97 60.58
C LYS A 252 -3.24 -44.91 61.97
N ALA A 253 -2.25 -44.03 62.17
CA ALA A 253 -1.56 -43.88 63.44
C ALA A 253 -2.43 -43.20 64.52
N VAL A 254 -3.31 -42.28 64.13
CA VAL A 254 -4.34 -41.68 65.00
C VAL A 254 -5.33 -42.72 65.48
N ILE A 255 -5.87 -43.55 64.58
CA ILE A 255 -6.78 -44.64 64.94
C ILE A 255 -6.08 -45.63 65.88
N ALA A 256 -4.81 -45.96 65.61
CA ALA A 256 -4.03 -46.84 66.48
C ALA A 256 -3.84 -46.25 67.88
N ALA A 257 -3.50 -44.97 68.00
CA ALA A 257 -3.35 -44.29 69.28
C ALA A 257 -4.67 -44.23 70.07
N TYR A 258 -5.79 -43.98 69.39
CA TYR A 258 -7.12 -44.01 69.99
C TYR A 258 -7.50 -45.41 70.50
N ARG A 259 -7.22 -46.46 69.73
CA ARG A 259 -7.45 -47.85 70.15
C ARG A 259 -6.60 -48.24 71.37
N GLU A 260 -5.34 -47.82 71.39
CA GLU A 260 -4.46 -48.02 72.56
C GLU A 260 -5.05 -47.35 73.82
N GLU A 261 -5.55 -46.13 73.71
CA GLU A 261 -6.10 -45.41 74.86
C GLU A 261 -7.45 -45.97 75.34
N THR A 262 -8.33 -46.34 74.42
CA THR A 262 -9.63 -46.97 74.76
C THR A 262 -9.45 -48.32 75.43
N LEU A 263 -8.43 -49.10 75.01
CA LEU A 263 -8.03 -50.33 75.66
C LEU A 263 -7.52 -50.08 77.09
N MET A 264 -6.72 -49.04 77.31
CA MET A 264 -6.24 -48.68 78.66
C MET A 264 -7.35 -48.19 79.58
N LYS A 265 -8.37 -47.50 79.05
CA LYS A 265 -9.49 -46.96 79.83
C LYS A 265 -10.64 -47.95 80.05
N ILE A 266 -10.55 -49.17 79.51
CA ILE A 266 -11.60 -50.22 79.57
C ILE A 266 -12.95 -49.68 79.05
N THR A 267 -12.89 -48.83 78.02
CA THR A 267 -14.08 -48.26 77.37
C THR A 267 -14.38 -49.02 76.09
N ARG A 268 -15.67 -49.29 75.84
CA ARG A 268 -16.11 -50.02 74.64
C ARG A 268 -15.76 -49.23 73.37
N GLU A 269 -15.15 -49.90 72.39
CA GLU A 269 -14.82 -49.28 71.10
C GLU A 269 -16.10 -48.79 70.39
N VAL A 270 -16.09 -47.51 70.02
CA VAL A 270 -17.13 -46.86 69.21
C VAL A 270 -16.85 -47.14 67.73
N PRO A 271 -17.86 -47.48 66.90
CA PRO A 271 -17.69 -47.62 65.46
C PRO A 271 -17.06 -46.35 64.85
N LEU A 272 -16.10 -46.53 63.95
CA LEU A 272 -15.40 -45.43 63.28
C LEU A 272 -16.27 -44.86 62.15
N ASP A 273 -16.90 -43.71 62.38
CA ASP A 273 -17.50 -42.87 61.34
C ASP A 273 -16.55 -41.70 60.96
N GLU A 274 -16.89 -40.96 59.89
CA GLU A 274 -16.05 -39.85 59.42
C GLU A 274 -15.97 -38.69 60.44
N ASP A 275 -17.05 -38.43 61.17
CA ASP A 275 -17.11 -37.37 62.17
C ASP A 275 -16.20 -37.69 63.37
N LEU A 276 -16.21 -38.94 63.84
CA LEU A 276 -15.31 -39.41 64.88
C LEU A 276 -13.86 -39.39 64.38
N LEU A 277 -13.57 -39.79 63.13
CA LEU A 277 -12.22 -39.72 62.58
C LEU A 277 -11.65 -38.29 62.58
N ASN A 278 -12.47 -37.29 62.23
CA ASN A 278 -12.05 -35.89 62.30
C ASN A 278 -11.80 -35.44 63.75
N ALA A 279 -12.71 -35.77 64.68
CA ALA A 279 -12.54 -35.46 66.09
C ALA A 279 -11.30 -36.14 66.70
N LEU A 280 -11.00 -37.38 66.29
CA LEU A 280 -9.79 -38.10 66.68
C LEU A 280 -8.54 -37.46 66.07
N ARG A 281 -8.60 -36.98 64.83
CA ARG A 281 -7.47 -36.28 64.21
C ARG A 281 -7.11 -35.04 65.03
N ASP A 282 -8.09 -34.20 65.36
CA ASP A 282 -7.87 -32.99 66.15
C ASP A 282 -7.29 -33.29 67.55
N GLY A 283 -7.75 -34.37 68.19
CA GLY A 283 -7.27 -34.78 69.51
C GLY A 283 -5.88 -35.43 69.53
N TYR A 284 -5.58 -36.27 68.54
CA TYR A 284 -4.41 -37.16 68.56
C TYR A 284 -3.30 -36.80 67.57
N GLU A 285 -3.56 -35.98 66.56
CA GLU A 285 -2.58 -35.65 65.51
C GLU A 285 -1.27 -35.15 66.12
N ASN A 286 -1.34 -34.21 67.06
CA ASN A 286 -0.16 -33.67 67.73
C ASN A 286 0.62 -34.74 68.51
N VAL A 287 -0.08 -35.67 69.16
CA VAL A 287 0.54 -36.75 69.93
C VAL A 287 1.24 -37.73 68.99
N VAL A 288 0.58 -38.12 67.91
CA VAL A 288 1.10 -39.05 66.90
C VAL A 288 2.32 -38.46 66.20
N ARG A 289 2.27 -37.19 65.76
CA ARG A 289 3.41 -36.50 65.13
C ARG A 289 4.60 -36.40 66.09
N LYS A 290 4.36 -36.04 67.36
CA LYS A 290 5.41 -36.01 68.40
C LYS A 290 6.01 -37.39 68.64
N ARG A 291 5.18 -38.45 68.73
CA ARG A 291 5.65 -39.84 68.90
C ARG A 291 6.49 -40.29 67.70
N LYS A 292 6.07 -39.98 66.47
CA LYS A 292 6.86 -40.25 65.25
C LYS A 292 8.21 -39.52 65.28
N LEU A 293 8.23 -38.24 65.65
CA LEU A 293 9.46 -37.46 65.77
C LEU A 293 10.39 -38.03 66.85
N LEU A 294 9.87 -38.41 68.01
CA LEU A 294 10.64 -39.04 69.07
C LEU A 294 11.25 -40.37 68.61
N ASN A 295 10.48 -41.21 67.91
CA ASN A 295 10.97 -42.46 67.33
C ASN A 295 12.05 -42.20 66.27
N PHE A 296 11.86 -41.17 65.44
CA PHE A 296 12.86 -40.75 64.44
C PHE A 296 14.15 -40.26 65.09
N LEU A 297 14.07 -39.54 66.21
CA LEU A 297 15.19 -39.14 67.05
C LEU A 297 15.69 -40.27 67.96
N GLY A 298 15.22 -41.51 67.78
CA GLY A 298 15.66 -42.68 68.55
C GLY A 298 17.16 -42.96 68.47
N PRO A 299 17.76 -43.03 67.26
CA PRO A 299 19.20 -43.30 67.10
C PRO A 299 20.08 -42.24 67.77
N GLU A 300 21.16 -42.69 68.43
CA GLU A 300 22.07 -41.83 69.20
C GLU A 300 22.71 -40.72 68.33
N ASP A 301 23.10 -41.03 67.10
CA ASP A 301 23.70 -40.08 66.16
C ASP A 301 22.81 -38.85 65.91
N ARG A 302 21.48 -39.06 65.83
CA ARG A 302 20.51 -37.97 65.60
C ARG A 302 20.31 -37.13 66.85
N ARG A 303 20.32 -37.76 68.03
CA ARG A 303 20.24 -37.05 69.32
C ARG A 303 21.47 -36.19 69.53
N HIS A 304 22.66 -36.72 69.26
CA HIS A 304 23.92 -35.99 69.33
C HIS A 304 23.90 -34.78 68.37
N PHE A 305 23.42 -34.97 67.14
CA PHE A 305 23.28 -33.88 66.18
C PHE A 305 22.35 -32.77 66.69
N VAL A 306 21.16 -33.09 67.22
CA VAL A 306 20.23 -32.10 67.78
C VAL A 306 20.86 -31.36 68.97
N ALA A 307 21.55 -32.08 69.84
CA ALA A 307 22.31 -31.50 70.95
C ALA A 307 23.36 -30.50 70.45
N GLU A 308 24.21 -30.88 69.49
CA GLU A 308 25.26 -30.03 68.94
C GLU A 308 24.68 -28.80 68.21
N TYR A 309 23.61 -28.97 67.45
CA TYR A 309 22.87 -27.88 66.82
C TYR A 309 22.37 -26.87 67.87
N MET A 310 21.75 -27.36 68.95
CA MET A 310 21.24 -26.49 70.01
C MET A 310 22.38 -25.78 70.77
N ARG A 311 23.55 -26.42 70.94
CA ARG A 311 24.76 -25.77 71.47
C ARG A 311 25.19 -24.60 70.59
N LYS A 312 25.32 -24.81 69.27
CA LYS A 312 25.64 -23.77 68.29
C LYS A 312 24.61 -22.63 68.31
N LYS A 313 23.31 -22.96 68.44
CA LYS A 313 22.23 -21.97 68.52
C LYS A 313 22.29 -21.12 69.79
N ILE A 314 22.64 -21.72 70.94
CA ILE A 314 22.87 -21.00 72.20
C ILE A 314 24.00 -19.97 72.03
N LEU A 315 25.15 -20.39 71.48
CA LEU A 315 26.29 -19.49 71.24
C LEU A 315 25.94 -18.36 70.27
N MET A 316 25.18 -18.65 69.21
CA MET A 316 24.68 -17.64 68.28
C MET A 316 23.77 -16.62 68.96
N LEU A 317 22.84 -17.08 69.81
CA LEU A 317 21.91 -16.20 70.53
C LEU A 317 22.62 -15.32 71.56
N GLU A 318 23.64 -15.85 72.25
CA GLU A 318 24.48 -15.10 73.19
C GLU A 318 25.29 -14.03 72.45
N LYS A 319 25.88 -14.35 71.29
CA LYS A 319 26.57 -13.37 70.44
C LYS A 319 25.65 -12.25 69.94
N ASN A 320 24.37 -12.54 69.73
CA ASN A 320 23.35 -11.59 69.26
C ASN A 320 22.59 -10.90 70.40
N TYR A 321 23.08 -10.96 71.64
CA TYR A 321 22.48 -10.33 72.83
C TYR A 321 21.07 -10.83 73.20
N ALA A 322 20.74 -12.09 72.87
CA ALA A 322 19.46 -12.72 73.17
C ALA A 322 19.55 -13.72 74.34
N ASP A 323 20.18 -13.32 75.44
CA ASP A 323 20.54 -14.17 76.58
C ASP A 323 19.35 -14.88 77.24
N THR A 324 18.17 -14.25 77.28
CA THR A 324 16.98 -14.85 77.87
C THR A 324 16.50 -16.08 77.08
N CYS A 325 16.64 -16.04 75.75
CA CYS A 325 16.30 -17.17 74.88
C CYS A 325 17.36 -18.28 75.01
N ALA A 326 18.65 -17.92 75.04
CA ALA A 326 19.74 -18.87 75.27
C ALA A 326 19.59 -19.62 76.61
N LYS A 327 19.31 -18.89 77.71
CA LYS A 327 19.05 -19.46 79.05
C LYS A 327 17.86 -20.42 79.04
N ARG A 328 16.79 -20.10 78.30
CA ARG A 328 15.62 -20.98 78.16
C ARG A 328 15.97 -22.28 77.44
N ILE A 329 16.70 -22.20 76.33
CA ILE A 329 17.14 -23.40 75.57
C ILE A 329 18.09 -24.26 76.41
N ARG A 330 19.06 -23.64 77.12
CA ARG A 330 19.96 -24.34 78.06
C ARG A 330 19.19 -25.14 79.11
N ARG A 331 18.16 -24.56 79.73
CA ARG A 331 17.28 -25.26 80.70
C ARG A 331 16.52 -26.43 80.08
N THR A 332 16.05 -26.29 78.84
CA THR A 332 15.35 -27.39 78.16
C THR A 332 16.31 -28.52 77.80
N LEU A 333 17.53 -28.20 77.34
CA LEU A 333 18.57 -29.19 77.07
C LEU A 333 19.01 -29.91 78.34
N SER A 334 19.13 -29.23 79.48
CA SER A 334 19.59 -29.85 80.73
C SER A 334 18.64 -30.91 81.26
N VAL A 335 17.35 -30.76 80.94
CA VAL A 335 16.32 -31.75 81.27
C VAL A 335 16.32 -32.90 80.26
N ALA A 336 16.48 -32.60 78.97
CA ALA A 336 16.36 -33.61 77.91
C ALA A 336 17.64 -34.45 77.70
N PHE A 337 18.81 -33.87 77.96
CA PHE A 337 20.13 -34.47 77.74
C PHE A 337 21.09 -34.06 78.87
N PRO A 338 20.91 -34.59 80.09
CA PRO A 338 21.73 -34.20 81.25
C PRO A 338 23.23 -34.41 81.00
N ASP A 339 23.60 -35.46 80.26
CA ASP A 339 24.99 -35.81 79.95
C ASP A 339 25.64 -34.86 78.92
N VAL A 340 24.85 -34.08 78.19
CA VAL A 340 25.31 -33.18 77.11
C VAL A 340 25.51 -31.74 77.62
N VAL A 341 24.85 -31.33 78.70
CA VAL A 341 24.87 -29.94 79.17
C VAL A 341 26.13 -29.58 79.97
N VAL A 342 26.88 -30.58 80.43
CA VAL A 342 28.06 -30.39 81.29
C VAL A 342 29.20 -29.61 80.61
N ASP A 343 29.24 -29.56 79.28
CA ASP A 343 30.39 -29.03 78.52
C ASP A 343 30.17 -27.70 77.77
N ILE A 344 29.07 -26.97 78.00
CA ILE A 344 28.87 -25.66 77.32
C ILE A 344 29.45 -24.55 78.20
N PRO A 345 30.57 -23.90 77.82
CA PRO A 345 31.12 -22.80 78.59
C PRO A 345 30.04 -21.72 78.74
N THR A 346 29.74 -21.36 79.98
CA THR A 346 28.98 -20.13 80.22
C THR A 346 29.98 -19.03 79.94
N GLY A 347 29.70 -18.16 78.97
CA GLY A 347 30.49 -16.96 78.72
C GLY A 347 30.38 -16.04 79.92
N GLY A 348 31.06 -16.40 81.01
CA GLY A 348 31.18 -15.62 82.22
C GLY A 348 32.19 -14.51 81.95
N ASP A 349 31.69 -13.29 81.98
CA ASP A 349 32.37 -12.11 82.51
C ASP A 349 33.82 -11.93 82.04
N ALA A 350 34.00 -11.61 80.75
CA ALA A 350 35.19 -10.89 80.32
C ALA A 350 35.13 -9.47 80.88
N GLU A 351 35.64 -9.37 82.10
CA GLU A 351 35.93 -8.18 82.89
C GLU A 351 36.51 -7.05 82.03
N ALA A 352 35.85 -5.89 82.08
CA ALA A 352 36.27 -4.67 81.41
C ALA A 352 37.60 -4.17 82.00
N ALA A 353 38.70 -4.41 81.28
CA ALA A 353 39.97 -3.74 81.51
C ALA A 353 40.19 -2.63 80.47
N GLN A 354 39.98 -1.38 80.86
CA GLN A 354 40.78 -0.25 80.33
C GLN A 354 42.11 -0.23 81.11
N PRO A 355 43.27 -0.02 80.46
CA PRO A 355 43.76 1.33 80.11
C PRO A 355 44.34 1.39 78.68
N ASP A 356 44.18 2.49 77.94
CA ASP A 356 45.05 3.69 77.88
C ASP A 356 46.41 3.47 77.16
N THR A 357 46.79 4.52 76.42
CA THR A 357 48.06 4.84 75.76
C THR A 357 48.30 4.36 74.32
N GLY A 358 48.18 5.33 73.39
CA GLY A 358 49.40 5.91 72.81
C GLY A 358 49.80 5.50 71.38
N GLY A 359 49.64 6.44 70.44
CA GLY A 359 50.48 6.62 69.23
C GLY A 359 50.41 5.51 68.17
N GLN A 360 50.79 5.69 66.92
CA GLN A 360 51.18 6.84 66.12
C GLN A 360 51.32 6.27 64.70
N ASP A 361 51.05 7.12 63.72
CA ASP A 361 51.71 7.18 62.41
C ASP A 361 51.39 6.19 61.26
N ASN A 362 51.29 6.86 60.12
CA ASN A 362 51.55 6.46 58.73
C ASN A 362 50.37 5.84 57.96
N ALA A 363 49.76 6.64 57.07
CA ALA A 363 50.18 6.86 55.67
C ALA A 363 49.78 5.64 54.83
N GLU A 364 48.95 5.74 53.80
CA GLU A 364 49.08 6.57 52.61
C GLU A 364 47.71 6.75 51.91
N GLN A 365 47.43 8.00 51.56
CA GLN A 365 46.74 8.40 50.32
C GLN A 365 47.49 7.83 49.10
N PRO A 366 46.88 7.64 47.90
CA PRO A 366 46.10 8.67 47.20
C PRO A 366 44.77 8.16 46.62
N ASP A 367 43.71 8.96 46.47
CA ASP A 367 43.56 10.26 45.79
C ASP A 367 43.24 10.13 44.28
N ALA A 368 42.40 11.06 43.85
CA ALA A 368 41.87 11.37 42.52
C ALA A 368 40.79 10.43 41.95
N GLY A 369 39.59 10.90 41.59
CA GLY A 369 39.10 12.26 41.43
C GLY A 369 38.26 12.39 40.15
N GLY A 370 37.27 13.30 40.16
CA GLY A 370 36.53 13.77 38.98
C GLY A 370 35.09 13.24 38.91
N ASP A 371 34.08 13.85 39.54
CA ASP A 371 33.40 15.14 39.25
C ASP A 371 32.67 15.24 37.89
N VAL A 372 31.50 15.90 37.98
CA VAL A 372 30.67 16.54 36.94
C VAL A 372 29.73 15.57 36.19
N ALA A 373 28.43 15.79 36.00
CA ALA A 373 27.57 16.97 36.14
C ALA A 373 26.14 16.51 36.47
N GLY A 374 25.43 17.34 37.23
CA GLY A 374 23.98 17.28 37.26
C GLY A 374 23.37 17.76 35.95
N ASP A 375 22.27 17.15 35.54
CA ASP A 375 21.30 17.79 34.69
C ASP A 375 19.89 17.55 35.25
N LYS A 376 19.18 18.66 35.46
CA LYS A 376 17.81 18.72 35.95
C LYS A 376 16.93 18.92 34.72
N GLY A 377 16.18 17.89 34.34
CA GLY A 377 15.23 17.95 33.23
C GLY A 377 13.87 17.36 33.59
N ASP A 378 12.95 18.25 33.97
CA ASP A 378 11.50 18.21 33.79
C ASP A 378 10.71 16.89 33.87
N ARG A 379 10.08 16.73 35.05
CA ARG A 379 8.90 15.90 35.30
C ARG A 379 7.70 16.37 34.47
N GLN A 380 7.38 15.67 33.39
CA GLN A 380 6.01 15.66 32.86
C GLN A 380 5.14 14.66 33.63
N LYS A 381 4.04 15.19 34.18
CA LYS A 381 2.98 14.45 34.87
C LYS A 381 2.17 13.63 33.86
N GLY A 382 2.47 12.33 33.75
CA GLY A 382 1.60 11.33 33.15
C GLY A 382 0.84 10.57 34.24
N LYS A 383 -0.50 10.67 34.23
CA LYS A 383 -1.43 9.90 35.07
C LYS A 383 -1.22 8.39 34.87
N ALA A 384 -0.91 7.67 35.94
CA ALA A 384 -1.06 6.22 35.99
C ALA A 384 -2.52 5.85 36.33
N PRO A 385 -3.05 4.74 35.79
CA PRO A 385 -4.41 4.27 36.07
C PRO A 385 -4.52 3.73 37.49
N VAL A 386 -5.62 4.08 38.15
CA VAL A 386 -6.07 3.57 39.43
C VAL A 386 -6.40 2.08 39.28
N LEU A 387 -5.72 1.22 40.05
CA LEU A 387 -6.13 -0.16 40.28
C LEU A 387 -6.92 -0.24 41.60
N PRO A 388 -8.01 -1.04 41.66
CA PRO A 388 -8.83 -1.17 42.85
C PRO A 388 -8.28 -2.24 43.81
N GLY A 389 -8.45 -2.00 45.11
CA GLY A 389 -8.55 -3.06 46.12
C GLY A 389 -7.36 -3.21 47.06
N ASP A 390 -7.20 -2.26 47.99
CA ASP A 390 -6.44 -2.44 49.24
C ASP A 390 -7.42 -2.21 50.41
N GLU A 391 -8.36 -3.13 50.57
CA GLU A 391 -9.16 -3.31 51.78
C GLU A 391 -9.10 -4.79 52.12
N THR A 392 -8.19 -5.18 53.03
CA THR A 392 -8.29 -6.46 53.79
C THR A 392 -7.18 -6.64 54.83
N VAL A 393 -6.14 -5.80 54.88
CA VAL A 393 -5.05 -5.99 55.87
C VAL A 393 -5.39 -5.44 57.27
N ALA A 394 -6.31 -4.47 57.36
CA ALA A 394 -6.70 -3.88 58.65
C ALA A 394 -7.62 -4.78 59.50
N GLU A 395 -8.29 -5.78 58.91
CA GLU A 395 -9.24 -6.65 59.63
C GLU A 395 -8.61 -7.92 60.22
N PHE A 396 -7.41 -8.32 59.75
CA PHE A 396 -6.76 -9.56 60.21
C PHE A 396 -5.99 -9.38 61.54
N VAL A 397 -5.69 -8.14 61.92
CA VAL A 397 -4.94 -7.82 63.16
C VAL A 397 -5.85 -7.79 64.40
N ALA A 398 -7.17 -7.76 64.23
CA ALA A 398 -8.12 -7.69 65.35
C ALA A 398 -8.57 -9.06 65.92
N LEU A 399 -8.22 -10.20 65.28
CA LEU A 399 -8.79 -11.52 65.61
C LEU A 399 -7.84 -12.48 66.35
N VAL A 400 -6.64 -12.06 66.76
CA VAL A 400 -5.68 -12.94 67.47
C VAL A 400 -5.46 -12.44 68.90
N GLY A 401 -6.39 -12.81 69.77
CA GLY A 401 -6.31 -12.60 71.21
C GLY A 401 -5.29 -13.52 71.91
N THR A 402 -4.44 -12.89 72.72
CA THR A 402 -3.85 -13.38 73.98
C THR A 402 -3.66 -14.89 74.15
N ASN A 403 -2.60 -15.46 73.57
CA ASN A 403 -2.03 -16.72 74.06
C ASN A 403 -0.50 -16.77 73.88
N PRO A 404 0.32 -16.80 74.95
CA PRO A 404 1.77 -16.66 74.88
C PRO A 404 2.53 -17.80 74.18
N LEU A 405 1.86 -18.91 73.82
CA LEU A 405 2.45 -20.01 73.06
C LEU A 405 2.47 -19.77 71.53
N HIS A 406 1.70 -18.81 71.00
CA HIS A 406 1.69 -18.47 69.57
C HIS A 406 2.90 -17.62 69.12
N CYS A 407 3.57 -16.90 70.04
CA CYS A 407 4.75 -16.09 69.69
C CYS A 407 5.96 -16.91 69.24
N LEU A 408 6.11 -18.16 69.68
CA LEU A 408 7.23 -19.02 69.27
C LEU A 408 7.10 -19.56 67.84
N CYS A 409 5.87 -19.70 67.31
CA CYS A 409 5.65 -20.09 65.92
C CYS A 409 5.77 -18.91 64.95
N LEU A 410 5.38 -17.69 65.35
CA LEU A 410 5.43 -16.53 64.46
C LEU A 410 6.84 -16.03 64.17
N CYS A 411 7.79 -16.16 65.10
CA CYS A 411 9.19 -15.79 64.82
C CYS A 411 9.90 -16.72 63.83
N LEU A 412 9.36 -17.91 63.56
CA LEU A 412 9.88 -18.85 62.54
C LEU A 412 9.23 -18.69 61.16
N VAL A 413 8.07 -18.03 61.06
CA VAL A 413 7.29 -17.91 59.81
C VAL A 413 7.53 -16.58 59.09
N ILE A 414 8.04 -15.55 59.78
CA ILE A 414 8.29 -14.24 59.16
C ILE A 414 9.48 -14.25 58.19
N ASP A 415 10.37 -15.27 58.23
CA ASP A 415 11.58 -15.33 57.40
C ASP A 415 11.45 -16.16 56.11
N ILE A 416 10.24 -16.61 55.75
CA ILE A 416 10.01 -17.34 54.49
C ILE A 416 8.74 -16.83 53.80
N ARG A 417 8.86 -15.71 53.10
CA ARG A 417 7.99 -15.41 51.95
C ARG A 417 8.84 -14.99 50.75
N PRO A 418 8.98 -15.83 49.72
CA PRO A 418 9.52 -15.38 48.45
C PRO A 418 8.49 -14.44 47.80
N ARG A 419 8.95 -13.25 47.44
CA ARG A 419 8.24 -12.26 46.63
C ARG A 419 7.95 -12.92 45.27
N ALA A 420 6.70 -13.33 45.03
CA ALA A 420 6.27 -13.78 43.72
C ALA A 420 6.35 -12.60 42.74
N ALA A 421 7.26 -12.71 41.76
CA ALA A 421 7.34 -11.80 40.63
C ALA A 421 6.05 -11.89 39.81
N ARG A 422 5.43 -10.73 39.56
CA ARG A 422 4.41 -10.55 38.51
C ARG A 422 5.04 -9.68 37.43
N GLY A 423 4.84 -10.08 36.17
CA GLY A 423 4.93 -9.25 34.98
C GLY A 423 6.33 -8.86 34.57
#